data_AF-A0A8H8MKN5-F1
#
_entry.id   AF-A0A8H8MKN5-F1
#
_cell.length_a   1.000
_cell.length_b   1.000
_cell.length_c   1.000
_cell.angle_alpha   90.00
_cell.angle_beta   90.00
_cell.angle_gamma   90.00
#
_symmetry.space_group_name_H-M   'P 1'
#
loop_
_entity.id
_entity.type
_entity.pdbx_description
1 polymer ?
#
loop_
_entity_poly.entity_id
_entity_poly.type
_entity_poly.pdbx_seq_one_letter_code
_entity_poly.pdbx_strand_id
1 'polypeptide(L)'
;MPRHSSSGNTVDPAVAEQLKTFHEGVTKRAEEIVFKTFPQKYRQLSEQIEKAASNDSPYHISNAEESTDATVYPPPASSEPPTKKRRHENGDATASSQPIEQGEGGPRFLNRVVANHKLRSLHEGLKREYMELVDLCDKVKLWVNLTMPKIEDGDNFGVQIQEGKTPVSGLSMRRSG
;
A
#
# COMPACT_ATOMS: atom_id res chain seq x y z
N MET A 1 -17.15 33.04 46.40
CA MET A 1 -17.15 31.66 45.85
C MET A 1 -15.76 31.37 45.29
N PRO A 2 -15.15 30.21 45.57
CA PRO A 2 -13.74 29.95 45.22
C PRO A 2 -13.58 29.67 43.73
N ARG A 3 -12.50 30.22 43.15
CA ARG A 3 -12.06 29.95 41.78
C ARG A 3 -11.62 28.49 41.66
N HIS A 4 -12.18 27.75 40.71
CA HIS A 4 -11.58 26.50 40.25
C HIS A 4 -10.24 26.83 39.58
N SER A 5 -9.15 26.54 40.28
CA SER A 5 -7.81 26.51 39.69
C SER A 5 -7.79 25.45 38.60
N SER A 6 -7.65 25.89 37.35
CA SER A 6 -7.30 25.03 36.23
C SER A 6 -5.98 24.34 36.58
N SER A 7 -6.03 23.04 36.83
CA SER A 7 -4.87 22.18 36.98
C SER A 7 -4.10 22.19 35.67
N GLY A 8 -3.11 23.08 35.57
CA GLY A 8 -2.15 23.06 34.48
C GLY A 8 -1.42 21.73 34.51
N ASN A 9 -1.73 20.85 33.57
CA ASN A 9 -0.97 19.64 33.31
C ASN A 9 0.44 20.08 32.89
N THR A 10 1.34 20.21 33.86
CA THR A 10 2.77 20.31 33.59
C THR A 10 3.21 18.93 33.14
N VAL A 11 3.60 18.82 31.87
CA VAL A 11 4.15 17.58 31.32
C VAL A 11 5.48 17.32 32.03
N ASP A 12 5.69 16.09 32.50
CA ASP A 12 6.96 15.67 33.11
C ASP A 12 8.14 16.04 32.18
N PRO A 13 9.19 16.71 32.67
CA PRO A 13 10.37 17.05 31.89
C PRO A 13 10.94 15.89 31.06
N ALA A 14 10.94 14.66 31.59
CA ALA A 14 11.43 13.49 30.87
C ALA A 14 10.52 13.13 29.68
N VAL A 15 9.20 13.25 29.84
CA VAL A 15 8.22 13.02 28.76
C VAL A 15 8.32 14.13 27.71
N ALA A 16 8.56 15.38 28.13
CA ALA A 16 8.77 16.50 27.21
C ALA A 16 10.03 16.31 26.36
N GLU A 17 11.12 15.81 26.95
CA GLU A 17 12.35 15.47 26.21
C GLU A 17 12.11 14.35 25.19
N GLN A 18 11.43 13.27 25.59
CA GLN A 18 11.07 12.18 24.67
C GLN A 18 10.21 12.66 23.50
N LEU A 19 9.24 13.56 23.77
CA LEU A 19 8.40 14.14 22.73
C LEU A 19 9.22 14.99 21.75
N LYS A 20 10.17 15.79 22.26
CA LYS A 20 11.06 16.58 21.42
C LYS A 20 11.92 15.68 20.52
N THR A 21 12.55 14.64 21.07
CA THR A 21 13.34 13.68 20.30
C THR A 21 12.49 12.97 19.25
N PHE A 22 11.25 12.61 19.57
CA PHE A 22 10.32 12.01 18.62
C PHE A 22 10.01 12.97 17.46
N HIS A 23 9.68 14.24 17.74
CA HIS A 23 9.42 15.25 16.71
C HIS A 23 10.63 15.46 15.80
N GLU A 24 11.83 15.60 16.36
CA GLU A 24 13.08 15.73 15.59
C GLU A 24 13.32 14.49 14.70
N GLY A 25 13.04 13.30 15.21
CA GLY A 25 13.12 12.05 14.46
C GLY A 25 12.13 11.96 13.30
N VAL A 26 10.89 12.42 13.50
CA VAL A 26 9.88 12.47 12.44
C VAL A 26 10.29 13.47 11.36
N THR A 27 10.73 14.67 11.74
CA THR A 27 11.21 15.70 10.79
C THR A 27 12.37 15.20 9.95
N LYS A 28 13.42 14.68 10.59
CA LYS A 28 14.60 14.16 9.89
C LYS A 28 14.22 13.07 8.88
N ARG A 29 13.34 12.15 9.27
CA ARG A 29 12.91 11.06 8.40
C ARG A 29 12.08 11.57 7.23
N ALA A 30 11.18 12.52 7.46
CA ALA A 30 10.36 13.09 6.39
C ALA A 30 11.20 13.89 5.39
N GLU A 31 12.17 14.67 5.85
CA GLU A 31 13.12 15.36 4.97
C GLU A 31 13.91 14.39 4.10
N GLU A 32 14.42 13.30 4.68
CA GLU A 32 15.10 12.25 3.92
C GLU A 32 14.19 11.63 2.85
N ILE A 33 12.93 11.36 3.20
CA ILE A 33 11.95 10.80 2.26
C ILE A 33 11.68 11.77 1.10
N VAL A 34 11.35 13.02 1.40
CA VAL A 34 10.93 14.01 0.41
C VAL A 34 12.10 14.43 -0.49
N PHE A 35 13.27 14.70 0.09
CA PHE A 35 14.39 15.27 -0.65
C PHE A 35 15.34 14.23 -1.25
N LYS A 36 15.30 12.97 -0.80
CA LYS A 36 16.17 11.90 -1.32
C LYS A 36 15.37 10.73 -1.86
N THR A 37 14.53 10.10 -1.03
CA THR A 37 13.87 8.85 -1.39
C THR A 37 12.90 9.01 -2.55
N PHE A 38 12.01 10.01 -2.54
CA PHE A 38 11.03 10.23 -3.60
C PHE A 38 11.67 10.55 -4.96
N PRO A 39 12.64 11.47 -5.08
CA PRO A 39 13.35 11.68 -6.35
C PRO A 39 14.06 10.41 -6.86
N GLN A 40 14.68 9.64 -5.96
CA GLN A 40 15.35 8.38 -6.33
C GLN A 40 14.36 7.33 -6.82
N LYS A 41 13.23 7.16 -6.12
CA LYS A 41 12.16 6.22 -6.49
C LYS A 41 11.51 6.60 -7.82
N TYR A 42 11.26 7.89 -8.06
CA TYR A 42 10.73 8.35 -9.34
C TYR A 42 11.63 7.93 -10.51
N ARG A 43 12.94 8.16 -10.39
CA ARG A 43 13.91 7.77 -11.42
C ARG A 43 13.94 6.26 -11.63
N GLN A 44 14.05 5.50 -10.54
CA GLN A 44 14.09 4.04 -10.57
C GLN A 44 12.85 3.44 -11.24
N LEU A 45 11.65 3.90 -10.86
CA LEU A 45 10.39 3.39 -11.42
C LEU A 45 10.22 3.80 -12.88
N SER A 46 10.63 5.02 -13.26
CA SER A 46 10.64 5.47 -14.66
C SER A 46 11.51 4.57 -15.54
N GLU A 47 12.73 4.28 -15.10
CA GLU A 47 13.64 3.36 -15.81
C GLU A 47 13.04 1.94 -15.94
N GLN A 48 12.36 1.45 -14.89
CA GLN A 48 11.68 0.15 -14.94
C GLN A 48 10.51 0.12 -15.94
N ILE A 49 9.73 1.21 -16.02
CA ILE A 49 8.62 1.34 -16.97
C ILE A 49 9.15 1.36 -18.40
N GLU A 50 10.19 2.14 -18.68
CA GLU A 50 10.82 2.19 -20.01
C GLU A 50 11.37 0.81 -20.42
N LYS A 51 12.04 0.12 -19.50
CA LYS A 51 12.54 -1.24 -19.74
C LYS A 51 11.40 -2.24 -19.95
N ALA A 52 10.28 -2.08 -19.25
CA ALA A 52 9.13 -2.97 -19.40
C ALA A 52 8.38 -2.72 -20.73
N ALA A 53 8.40 -1.49 -21.23
CA ALA A 53 7.75 -1.07 -22.48
C ALA A 53 8.59 -1.34 -23.74
N SER A 54 9.88 -1.68 -23.61
CA SER A 54 10.72 -2.00 -24.76
C SER A 54 10.30 -3.31 -25.42
N ASN A 55 10.54 -3.43 -26.74
CA ASN A 55 10.22 -4.66 -27.48
C ASN A 55 11.05 -5.87 -27.01
N ASP A 56 12.22 -5.63 -26.42
CA ASP A 56 13.10 -6.66 -25.85
C ASP A 56 12.67 -7.08 -24.43
N SER A 57 11.60 -6.47 -23.90
CA SER A 57 11.08 -6.76 -22.57
C SER A 57 10.55 -8.20 -22.48
N PRO A 58 10.81 -8.93 -21.38
CA PRO A 58 10.22 -10.25 -21.16
C PRO A 58 8.69 -10.22 -21.03
N TYR A 59 8.10 -9.02 -20.91
CA TYR A 59 6.66 -8.77 -20.83
C TYR A 59 6.04 -8.35 -22.17
N HIS A 60 6.84 -8.20 -23.23
CA HIS A 60 6.33 -7.91 -24.56
C HIS A 60 5.45 -9.07 -25.05
N ILE A 61 4.36 -8.76 -25.77
CA ILE A 61 3.33 -9.74 -26.16
C ILE A 61 3.89 -10.86 -27.06
N SER A 62 4.96 -10.59 -27.80
CA SER A 62 5.67 -11.62 -28.58
C SER A 62 6.19 -12.78 -27.72
N ASN A 63 6.45 -12.54 -26.43
CA ASN A 63 6.98 -13.52 -25.49
C ASN A 63 5.86 -14.25 -24.71
N ALA A 64 4.59 -14.06 -25.11
CA ALA A 64 3.43 -14.64 -24.46
C ALA A 64 3.43 -16.18 -24.52
N GLU A 65 3.81 -16.75 -25.67
CA GLU A 65 3.85 -18.21 -25.88
C GLU A 65 4.90 -18.89 -24.99
N GLU A 66 6.02 -18.24 -24.71
CA GLU A 66 7.06 -18.76 -23.82
C GLU A 66 6.71 -18.62 -22.33
N SER A 67 5.85 -17.67 -21.99
CA SER A 67 5.55 -17.30 -20.59
C SER A 67 4.23 -17.85 -20.07
N THR A 68 3.31 -18.19 -20.98
CA THR A 68 1.97 -18.65 -20.67
C THR A 68 1.79 -20.08 -21.15
N ASP A 69 1.60 -20.97 -20.19
CA ASP A 69 1.23 -22.34 -20.48
C ASP A 69 -0.29 -22.44 -20.66
N ALA A 70 -0.72 -22.60 -21.92
CA ALA A 70 -2.12 -22.77 -22.28
C ALA A 70 -2.61 -24.23 -22.16
N THR A 71 -1.76 -25.15 -21.69
CA THR A 71 -2.11 -26.56 -21.56
C THR A 71 -3.17 -26.74 -20.48
N VAL A 72 -4.23 -27.46 -20.83
CA VAL A 72 -5.30 -27.84 -19.92
C VAL A 72 -4.92 -29.18 -19.29
N TYR A 73 -4.43 -29.14 -18.05
CA TYR A 73 -3.96 -30.32 -17.33
C TYR A 73 -5.12 -31.12 -16.73
N PRO A 74 -5.04 -32.46 -16.73
CA PRO A 74 -5.99 -33.28 -16.03
C PRO A 74 -5.93 -33.03 -14.51
N PRO A 75 -7.01 -33.37 -13.79
CA PRO A 75 -7.05 -33.21 -12.34
C PRO A 75 -5.95 -34.07 -11.69
N PRO A 76 -5.30 -33.61 -10.61
CA PRO A 76 -4.35 -34.45 -9.89
C PRO A 76 -5.04 -35.75 -9.47
N ALA A 77 -4.44 -36.90 -9.81
CA ALA A 77 -5.00 -38.20 -9.47
C ALA A 77 -5.15 -38.30 -7.94
N SER A 78 -6.40 -38.26 -7.46
CA SER A 78 -6.70 -38.53 -6.05
C SER A 78 -6.38 -40.00 -5.79
N SER A 79 -5.26 -40.26 -5.12
CA SER A 79 -4.87 -41.58 -4.67
C SER A 79 -5.52 -41.92 -3.32
N GLU A 80 -6.81 -41.64 -3.13
CA GLU A 80 -7.52 -42.03 -1.91
C GLU A 80 -8.85 -42.72 -2.22
N PRO A 81 -9.09 -43.92 -1.64
CA PRO A 81 -10.35 -44.63 -1.81
C PRO A 81 -11.49 -43.91 -1.05
N PRO A 82 -12.73 -43.95 -1.55
CA PRO A 82 -13.84 -43.20 -0.97
C PRO A 82 -14.22 -43.77 0.40
N THR A 83 -13.88 -43.07 1.48
CA THR A 83 -14.29 -43.43 2.84
C THR A 83 -15.67 -42.84 3.15
N LYS A 84 -16.59 -43.72 3.56
CA LYS A 84 -17.98 -43.39 3.91
C LYS A 84 -18.03 -42.42 5.10
N LYS A 85 -18.80 -41.35 4.91
CA LYS A 85 -19.08 -40.26 5.87
C LYS A 85 -19.53 -40.78 7.26
N ARG A 86 -18.90 -40.27 8.33
CA ARG A 86 -19.46 -40.25 9.70
C ARG A 86 -19.39 -38.82 10.25
N ARG A 87 -20.45 -38.44 10.97
CA ARG A 87 -20.87 -37.09 11.40
C ARG A 87 -20.06 -36.54 12.59
N HIS A 88 -19.90 -35.20 12.61
CA HIS A 88 -19.97 -34.22 13.73
C HIS A 88 -18.72 -33.35 14.10
N GLU A 89 -19.02 -32.04 14.19
CA GLU A 89 -18.64 -30.92 15.09
C GLU A 89 -17.21 -30.35 15.26
N ASN A 90 -17.15 -29.03 14.99
CA ASN A 90 -16.44 -27.91 15.65
C ASN A 90 -14.90 -27.84 15.72
N GLY A 91 -14.38 -26.66 15.32
CA GLY A 91 -13.16 -26.05 15.88
C GLY A 91 -12.05 -25.70 14.88
N ASP A 92 -11.90 -24.38 14.64
CA ASP A 92 -10.65 -23.61 14.42
C ASP A 92 -9.44 -24.24 13.68
N ALA A 93 -9.06 -23.65 12.53
CA ALA A 93 -7.68 -23.22 12.21
C ALA A 93 -7.46 -22.96 10.70
N THR A 94 -6.69 -21.89 10.45
CA THR A 94 -5.69 -21.69 9.38
C THR A 94 -6.02 -22.04 7.92
N ALA A 95 -5.82 -21.04 7.06
CA ALA A 95 -5.87 -21.12 5.60
C ALA A 95 -4.85 -22.12 5.03
N SER A 96 -5.18 -23.40 5.11
CA SER A 96 -4.65 -24.46 4.27
C SER A 96 -5.62 -24.65 3.11
N SER A 97 -5.05 -24.80 1.91
CA SER A 97 -5.76 -25.16 0.69
C SER A 97 -6.46 -26.52 0.86
N GLN A 98 -7.67 -26.48 1.41
CA GLN A 98 -8.57 -27.63 1.47
C GLN A 98 -9.33 -27.76 0.14
N PRO A 99 -9.67 -28.98 -0.29
CA PRO A 99 -10.51 -29.20 -1.45
C PRO A 99 -11.90 -28.62 -1.16
N ILE A 100 -12.42 -27.81 -2.08
CA ILE A 100 -13.81 -27.34 -2.04
C ILE A 100 -14.71 -28.57 -2.23
N GLU A 101 -15.15 -29.17 -1.12
CA GLU A 101 -16.30 -30.06 -1.11
C GLU A 101 -17.59 -29.28 -0.83
N GLN A 102 -18.55 -29.49 -1.73
CA GLN A 102 -20.01 -29.36 -1.54
C GLN A 102 -20.68 -28.02 -1.93
N GLY A 103 -21.13 -28.00 -3.18
CA GLY A 103 -22.39 -27.44 -3.64
C GLY A 103 -22.86 -28.24 -4.87
N GLU A 104 -24.03 -28.87 -4.79
CA GLU A 104 -24.63 -29.64 -5.89
C GLU A 104 -25.00 -28.72 -7.07
N GLY A 105 -24.63 -29.13 -8.30
CA GLY A 105 -25.32 -28.69 -9.52
C GLY A 105 -24.57 -27.79 -10.53
N GLY A 106 -23.29 -27.45 -10.31
CA GLY A 106 -22.51 -26.64 -11.27
C GLY A 106 -21.57 -27.46 -12.19
N PRO A 107 -21.26 -27.00 -13.42
CA PRO A 107 -20.22 -27.62 -14.26
C PRO A 107 -18.89 -27.67 -13.51
N ARG A 108 -18.34 -28.88 -13.30
CA ARG A 108 -17.02 -29.05 -12.68
C ARG A 108 -15.94 -28.90 -13.74
N PHE A 109 -15.25 -27.76 -13.75
CA PHE A 109 -13.98 -27.62 -14.45
C PHE A 109 -12.89 -28.32 -13.63
N LEU A 110 -12.80 -29.64 -13.80
CA LEU A 110 -11.80 -30.46 -13.10
C LEU A 110 -10.39 -30.24 -13.66
N ASN A 111 -10.30 -29.80 -14.92
CA ASN A 111 -9.05 -29.51 -15.56
C ASN A 111 -8.44 -28.19 -15.06
N ARG A 112 -7.11 -28.13 -14.99
CA ARG A 112 -6.36 -26.99 -14.46
C ARG A 112 -5.54 -26.30 -15.53
N VAL A 113 -5.48 -24.97 -15.48
CA VAL A 113 -4.52 -24.14 -16.23
C VAL A 113 -3.52 -23.55 -15.24
N VAL A 114 -2.24 -23.48 -15.64
CA VAL A 114 -1.17 -22.93 -14.81
C VAL A 114 -1.13 -21.41 -14.95
N ALA A 115 -0.88 -20.71 -13.85
CA ALA A 115 -0.74 -19.25 -13.87
C ALA A 115 0.57 -18.82 -14.55
N ASN A 116 0.54 -17.70 -15.27
CA ASN A 116 1.74 -17.11 -15.87
C ASN A 116 2.73 -16.68 -14.76
N HIS A 117 3.90 -17.32 -14.76
CA HIS A 117 4.92 -17.13 -13.73
C HIS A 117 5.64 -15.77 -13.87
N LYS A 118 5.81 -15.24 -15.09
CA LYS A 118 6.40 -13.91 -15.33
C LYS A 118 5.49 -12.80 -14.80
N LEU A 119 4.18 -12.89 -15.03
CA LEU A 119 3.20 -11.95 -14.48
C LEU A 119 3.12 -12.03 -12.96
N ARG A 120 3.23 -13.22 -12.38
CA ARG A 120 3.28 -13.38 -10.91
C ARG A 120 4.47 -12.62 -10.31
N SER A 121 5.67 -12.80 -10.87
CA SER A 121 6.88 -12.09 -10.43
C SER A 121 6.75 -10.57 -10.58
N LEU A 122 6.22 -10.09 -11.71
CA LEU A 122 5.95 -8.68 -11.93
C LEU A 122 4.98 -8.11 -10.88
N HIS A 123 3.90 -8.84 -10.59
CA HIS A 123 2.89 -8.44 -9.61
C HIS A 123 3.45 -8.40 -8.18
N GLU A 124 4.32 -9.34 -7.81
CA GLU A 124 5.02 -9.32 -6.52
C GLU A 124 5.93 -8.08 -6.40
N GLY A 125 6.65 -7.73 -7.47
CA GLY A 125 7.44 -6.50 -7.54
C GLY A 125 6.60 -5.24 -7.37
N LEU A 126 5.49 -5.14 -8.11
CA LEU A 126 4.55 -4.02 -8.02
C LEU A 126 3.97 -3.87 -6.61
N LYS A 127 3.56 -4.99 -5.99
CA LYS A 127 3.04 -4.99 -4.62
C LYS A 127 4.07 -4.44 -3.64
N ARG A 128 5.34 -4.83 -3.76
CA ARG A 128 6.41 -4.33 -2.89
C ARG A 128 6.56 -2.81 -3.01
N GLU A 129 6.67 -2.28 -4.22
CA GLU A 129 6.81 -0.83 -4.44
C GLU A 129 5.58 -0.06 -3.94
N TYR A 130 4.38 -0.60 -4.13
CA TYR A 130 3.14 -0.01 -3.59
C TYR A 130 3.14 0.05 -2.06
N MET A 131 3.49 -1.06 -1.40
CA MET A 131 3.52 -1.11 0.07
C MET A 131 4.57 -0.15 0.65
N GLU A 132 5.73 -0.03 0.00
CA GLU A 132 6.74 0.95 0.38
C GLU A 132 6.23 2.39 0.21
N LEU A 133 5.56 2.70 -0.91
CA LEU A 133 4.99 4.02 -1.11
C LEU A 133 3.99 4.40 -0.01
N VAL A 134 3.09 3.48 0.37
CA VAL A 134 2.13 3.71 1.45
C VAL A 134 2.86 4.07 2.75
N ASP A 135 3.87 3.29 3.12
CA ASP A 135 4.66 3.50 4.33
C ASP A 135 5.43 4.83 4.33
N LEU A 136 6.03 5.21 3.19
CA LEU A 136 6.70 6.49 3.04
C LEU A 136 5.71 7.67 3.12
N CYS A 137 4.56 7.56 2.46
CA CYS A 137 3.51 8.57 2.53
C CYS A 137 2.98 8.73 3.95
N ASP A 138 2.78 7.66 4.71
CA ASP A 138 2.28 7.75 6.08
C ASP A 138 3.27 8.42 7.02
N LYS A 139 4.58 8.20 6.83
CA LYS A 139 5.63 8.93 7.55
C LYS A 139 5.62 10.43 7.24
N VAL A 140 5.45 10.80 5.97
CA VAL A 140 5.35 12.23 5.57
C VAL A 140 4.06 12.85 6.08
N LYS A 141 2.92 12.14 6.03
CA LYS A 141 1.65 12.61 6.62
C LYS A 141 1.78 12.87 8.11
N LEU A 142 2.43 11.97 8.85
CA LEU A 142 2.70 12.17 10.27
C LEU A 142 3.50 13.45 10.50
N TRP A 143 4.55 13.69 9.72
CA TRP A 143 5.34 14.91 9.80
C TRP A 143 4.52 16.17 9.53
N VAL A 144 3.70 16.18 8.47
CA VAL A 144 2.80 17.31 8.17
C VAL A 144 1.84 17.57 9.32
N ASN A 145 1.22 16.51 9.86
CA ASN A 145 0.28 16.63 10.98
C ASN A 145 0.94 17.17 12.26
N LEU A 146 2.18 16.77 12.55
CA LEU A 146 2.92 17.26 13.72
C LEU A 146 3.50 18.68 13.53
N THR A 147 3.62 19.12 12.27
CA THR A 147 4.12 20.46 11.92
C THR A 147 3.00 21.49 11.82
N MET A 148 1.72 21.07 11.86
CA MET A 148 0.59 21.99 11.92
C MET A 148 0.72 22.89 13.18
N PRO A 149 0.84 24.22 13.02
CA PRO A 149 0.83 25.12 14.15
C PRO A 149 -0.49 25.04 14.92
N LYS A 150 -0.48 25.39 16.21
CA LYS A 150 -1.72 25.65 16.93
C LYS A 150 -2.45 26.79 16.21
N ILE A 151 -3.75 26.63 15.98
CA ILE A 151 -4.61 27.63 15.37
C ILE A 151 -4.67 28.82 16.35
N GLU A 152 -3.85 29.85 16.13
CA GLU A 152 -3.93 31.11 16.83
C GLU A 152 -4.77 32.08 16.00
N ASP A 153 -5.68 32.78 16.67
CA ASP A 153 -6.72 33.62 16.07
C ASP A 153 -6.09 34.80 15.31
N GLY A 154 -5.73 34.60 14.04
CA GLY A 154 -5.21 35.63 13.16
C GLY A 154 -4.20 35.21 12.08
N ASP A 155 -3.54 34.05 12.18
CA ASP A 155 -2.51 33.61 11.22
C ASP A 155 -2.69 32.16 10.74
N ASN A 156 -3.82 31.92 10.06
CA ASN A 156 -4.25 30.59 9.62
C ASN A 156 -3.91 30.28 8.15
N PHE A 157 -3.10 31.09 7.46
CA PHE A 157 -2.81 30.88 6.03
C PHE A 157 -2.08 29.56 5.77
N GLY A 158 -1.06 29.24 6.57
CA GLY A 158 -0.33 27.97 6.49
C GLY A 158 -1.22 26.75 6.77
N VAL A 159 -2.14 26.88 7.72
CA VAL A 159 -3.12 25.82 8.08
C VAL A 159 -4.09 25.58 6.92
N GLN A 160 -4.59 26.63 6.25
CA GLN A 160 -5.50 26.49 5.11
C GLN A 160 -4.84 25.84 3.88
N ILE A 161 -3.56 26.10 3.64
CA ILE A 161 -2.78 25.46 2.56
C ILE A 161 -2.56 23.97 2.88
N GLN A 162 -2.21 23.65 4.13
CA GLN A 162 -1.96 22.28 4.57
C GLN A 162 -3.25 21.44 4.66
N GLU A 163 -4.39 22.05 5.00
CA GLU A 163 -5.72 21.41 4.98
C GLU A 163 -6.34 21.31 3.57
N GLY A 164 -5.68 21.85 2.53
CA GLY A 164 -6.19 21.83 1.16
C GLY A 164 -7.43 22.70 0.94
N LYS A 165 -7.69 23.67 1.81
CA LYS A 165 -8.87 24.56 1.75
C LYS A 165 -8.67 25.79 0.87
N THR A 166 -7.47 25.98 0.32
CA THR A 166 -7.18 27.05 -0.64
C THR A 166 -7.41 26.57 -2.07
N PRO A 167 -8.30 27.23 -2.85
CA PRO A 167 -8.54 26.87 -4.24
C PRO A 167 -7.33 27.28 -5.09
N VAL A 168 -6.56 26.31 -5.57
CA VAL A 168 -5.54 26.50 -6.64
C VAL A 168 -6.14 26.81 -8.02
N SER A 169 -7.46 26.95 -8.12
CA SER A 169 -8.18 27.35 -9.33
C SER A 169 -8.23 28.88 -9.46
N GLY A 170 -7.10 29.50 -9.78
CA GLY A 170 -7.00 30.95 -9.98
C GLY A 170 -6.05 31.43 -11.09
N LEU A 171 -5.23 30.55 -11.68
CA LEU A 171 -4.43 30.91 -12.85
C LEU A 171 -5.25 30.69 -14.14
N SER A 172 -6.26 31.54 -14.33
CA SER A 172 -6.84 31.76 -15.65
C SER A 172 -5.80 32.47 -16.51
N MET A 173 -5.20 31.69 -17.42
CA MET A 173 -4.35 32.10 -18.52
C MET A 173 -4.96 33.31 -19.26
N ARG A 174 -4.52 34.54 -18.93
CA ARG A 174 -4.69 35.69 -19.82
C ARG A 174 -3.76 35.46 -21.01
N ARG A 175 -4.30 34.88 -22.09
CA ARG A 175 -3.69 35.07 -23.41
C ARG A 175 -4.15 36.44 -23.90
N SER A 176 -3.21 37.38 -23.99
CA SER A 176 -3.40 38.61 -24.75
C SER A 176 -3.76 38.26 -26.19
N GLY A 177 -4.84 38.86 -26.68
CA GLY A 177 -5.00 39.16 -28.10
C GLY A 177 -4.35 40.50 -28.42
#